data_AF-A0A971Q5X2-F1
#
_entry.id   AF-A0A971Q5X2-F1
#
_cell.length_a   1.000
_cell.length_b   1.000
_cell.length_c   1.000
_cell.angle_alpha   90.00
_cell.angle_beta   90.00
_cell.angle_gamma   90.00
#
_symmetry.space_group_name_H-M   'P 1'
#
loop_
_entity.id
_entity.type
_entity.pdbx_description
1 polymer ?
#
loop_
_entity_poly.entity_id
_entity_poly.type
_entity_poly.pdbx_seq_one_letter_code
_entity_poly.pdbx_strand_id
1 'polypeptide(L)' 'MAKTQCVNIETNKANCTCPGTDCENHGICCQCIATHAAGNSLPNCLKIKARQSQAFRDHLAKLIA' A
#
# COMPACT_ATOMS: atom_id res chain seq x y z
N MET A 1 -2.17 10.58 -13.06
CA MET A 1 -2.00 11.61 -12.01
C MET A 1 -0.52 11.75 -11.75
N ALA A 2 0.04 12.96 -11.83
CA ALA A 2 1.45 13.18 -11.48
C ALA A 2 1.66 12.84 -9.99
N LYS A 3 2.79 12.21 -9.66
CA LYS A 3 3.16 11.71 -8.32
C LYS A 3 2.97 12.75 -7.19
N THR A 4 3.02 14.03 -7.54
CA THR A 4 3.09 15.20 -6.64
C THR A 4 1.75 15.82 -6.22
N GLN A 5 0.59 15.36 -6.71
CA GLN A 5 -0.72 16.00 -6.43
C GLN A 5 -1.68 15.16 -5.56
N CYS A 6 -1.18 14.28 -4.69
CA CYS A 6 -2.07 13.55 -3.78
C CYS A 6 -2.63 14.49 -2.70
N VAL A 7 -3.94 14.76 -2.74
CA VAL A 7 -4.64 15.61 -1.74
C VAL A 7 -4.55 15.07 -0.31
N ASN A 8 -4.32 13.76 -0.17
CA ASN A 8 -4.23 13.07 1.12
C ASN A 8 -2.79 12.80 1.56
N ILE A 9 -1.78 13.41 0.93
CA ILE A 9 -0.37 13.03 1.15
C ILE A 9 0.06 13.11 2.62
N GLU A 10 -0.30 14.18 3.32
CA GLU A 10 0.08 14.37 4.72
C GLU A 10 -0.58 13.33 5.64
N THR A 11 -1.89 13.11 5.49
CA THR A 11 -2.62 12.07 6.24
C THR A 11 -2.09 10.67 5.92
N ASN A 12 -1.80 10.39 4.66
CA ASN A 12 -1.28 9.09 4.24
C ASN A 12 0.12 8.83 4.78
N LYS A 13 1.00 9.83 4.81
CA LYS A 13 2.33 9.73 5.42
C LYS A 13 2.23 9.45 6.91
N ALA A 14 1.39 10.19 7.63
CA ALA A 14 1.19 9.99 9.07
C ALA A 14 0.68 8.58 9.42
N ASN A 15 -0.08 7.94 8.52
CA ASN A 15 -0.62 6.60 8.70
C ASN A 15 0.19 5.51 7.97
N CYS A 16 1.29 5.85 7.32
CA CYS A 16 2.06 4.88 6.54
C CYS A 16 2.81 3.96 7.51
N THR A 17 2.56 2.65 7.39
CA THR A 17 3.25 1.64 8.19
C THR A 17 4.46 1.04 7.46
N CYS A 18 4.85 1.58 6.31
CA CYS A 18 5.97 1.04 5.54
C CYS A 18 7.29 1.24 6.30
N PRO A 19 8.10 0.19 6.53
CA PRO A 19 9.39 0.36 7.20
C PRO A 19 10.44 1.08 6.33
N GLY A 20 10.23 1.13 5.01
CA GLY A 20 11.10 1.88 4.08
C GLY A 20 10.79 3.37 4.11
N THR A 21 11.45 4.11 5.01
CA THR A 21 11.31 5.56 5.16
C THR A 21 11.79 6.33 3.92
N ASP A 22 12.82 5.82 3.24
CA ASP A 22 13.41 6.42 2.03
C ASP A 22 12.68 6.03 0.74
N CYS A 23 11.53 5.36 0.84
CA CYS A 23 10.76 4.96 -0.34
C CYS A 23 10.18 6.18 -1.07
N GLU A 24 10.43 6.29 -2.37
CA GLU A 24 9.88 7.35 -3.23
C GLU A 24 8.34 7.36 -3.31
N ASN A 25 7.67 6.29 -2.87
CA ASN A 25 6.22 6.14 -2.84
C ASN A 25 5.64 6.32 -1.43
N HIS A 26 6.44 6.70 -0.44
CA HIS A 26 6.01 6.83 0.95
C HIS A 26 4.86 7.86 1.07
N GLY A 27 3.70 7.41 1.56
CA GLY A 27 2.48 8.21 1.64
C GLY A 27 1.72 8.43 0.31
N ILE A 28 2.26 7.96 -0.82
CA ILE A 28 1.59 8.04 -2.14
C ILE A 28 0.81 6.74 -2.37
N CYS A 29 -0.29 6.54 -1.64
CA CYS A 29 -1.00 5.25 -1.54
C CYS A 29 -1.34 4.61 -2.89
N CYS A 30 -1.84 5.37 -3.87
CA CYS A 30 -2.17 4.82 -5.20
C CYS A 30 -0.93 4.25 -5.90
N GLN A 31 0.20 4.97 -5.86
CA GLN A 31 1.45 4.51 -6.45
C GLN A 31 2.06 3.35 -5.67
N CYS A 32 1.96 3.37 -4.34
CA CYS A 32 2.40 2.30 -3.47
C CYS A 32 1.67 0.99 -3.79
N ILE A 33 0.34 1.02 -3.91
CA ILE A 33 -0.48 -0.14 -4.27
C ILE A 33 -0.10 -0.64 -5.66
N ALA A 34 -0.06 0.24 -6.67
CA ALA A 34 0.27 -0.14 -8.04
C ALA A 34 1.66 -0.79 -8.15
N THR A 35 2.68 -0.19 -7.49
CA THR A 35 4.05 -0.69 -7.53
C THR A 35 4.19 -2.04 -6.85
N HIS A 36 3.56 -2.23 -5.68
CA HIS A 36 3.60 -3.53 -4.99
C HIS A 36 2.84 -4.61 -5.77
N ALA A 37 1.66 -4.29 -6.30
CA ALA A 37 0.85 -5.22 -7.08
C ALA A 37 1.58 -5.68 -8.35
N ALA A 38 2.27 -4.77 -9.05
CA ALA A 38 3.10 -5.10 -10.22
C ALA A 38 4.25 -6.08 -9.88
N GLY A 39 4.69 -6.10 -8.63
CA GLY A 39 5.67 -7.06 -8.11
C GLY A 39 5.06 -8.26 -7.38
N ASN A 40 3.79 -8.59 -7.63
CA ASN A 40 3.03 -9.67 -6.96
C ASN A 40 3.12 -9.61 -5.42
N SER A 41 3.08 -8.38 -4.89
CA SER A 41 3.22 -8.12 -3.47
C SER A 41 2.16 -7.14 -2.98
N LEU A 42 2.00 -7.04 -1.65
CA LEU A 42 1.08 -6.11 -1.01
C LEU A 42 1.84 -5.03 -0.23
N PRO A 43 1.33 -3.78 -0.20
CA PRO A 43 1.76 -2.76 0.74
C PRO A 43 1.65 -3.23 2.20
N ASN A 44 2.51 -2.70 3.07
CA ASN A 44 2.55 -3.13 4.47
C ASN A 44 1.22 -2.88 5.22
N CYS A 45 0.55 -1.77 4.95
CA CYS A 45 -0.75 -1.46 5.54
C CYS A 45 -1.82 -2.51 5.21
N LEU A 46 -1.83 -3.06 3.99
CA LEU A 46 -2.73 -4.14 3.60
C LEU A 46 -2.31 -5.48 4.22
N LYS A 47 -1.01 -5.77 4.30
CA LYS A 47 -0.50 -6.97 4.99
C LYS A 47 -0.92 -7.02 6.46
N ILE A 48 -0.86 -5.89 7.17
CA ILE A 48 -1.31 -5.81 8.58
C ILE A 48 -2.81 -6.11 8.69
N LYS A 49 -3.64 -5.50 7.83
CA LYS A 49 -5.09 -5.76 7.82
C LYS A 49 -5.42 -7.21 7.45
N ALA A 50 -4.68 -7.81 6.52
CA ALA A 50 -4.85 -9.21 6.13
C ALA A 50 -4.60 -10.20 7.28
N ARG A 51 -3.79 -9.82 8.29
CA ARG A 51 -3.59 -10.66 9.49
C ARG A 51 -4.81 -10.71 10.41
N GLN A 52 -5.73 -9.75 10.28
CA GLN A 52 -6.92 -9.65 11.13
C GLN A 52 -8.12 -10.45 10.58
N SER A 53 -8.08 -10.88 9.32
CA SER A 53 -9.17 -11.62 8.69
C SER A 53 -8.67 -12.57 7.60
N GLN A 54 -8.95 -13.86 7.79
CA GLN A 54 -8.62 -14.91 6.84
C GLN A 54 -9.30 -14.69 5.49
N ALA A 55 -10.61 -14.40 5.51
CA ALA A 55 -11.38 -14.14 4.30
C ALA A 55 -10.83 -12.95 3.50
N PHE A 56 -10.38 -11.89 4.20
CA PHE A 56 -9.79 -10.74 3.54
C PHE A 56 -8.42 -11.06 2.92
N ARG A 57 -7.59 -11.85 3.60
CA ARG A 57 -6.32 -12.34 3.06
C ARG A 57 -6.54 -13.11 1.75
N ASP A 58 -7.53 -13.98 1.72
CA ASP A 58 -7.83 -14.82 0.56
C ASP A 58 -8.39 -14.01 -0.61
N HIS A 59 -9.15 -12.95 -0.33
CA HIS A 59 -9.56 -11.99 -1.35
C HIS A 59 -8.37 -11.24 -1.96
N LEU A 60 -7.47 -10.72 -1.13
CA LEU A 60 -6.28 -9.98 -1.59
C LEU A 60 -5.34 -10.87 -2.42
N ALA A 61 -5.18 -12.14 -2.07
CA ALA A 61 -4.36 -13.08 -2.82
C ALA A 61 -4.81 -13.22 -4.29
N LYS A 62 -6.12 -13.10 -4.57
CA LYS A 62 -6.67 -13.15 -5.94
C LYS A 62 -6.42 -11.87 -6.74
N LEU A 63 -6.04 -10.76 -6.10
CA LEU A 63 -5.83 -9.47 -6.76
C LEU A 63 -4.38 -9.26 -7.23
N ILE A 64 -3.45 -10.09 -6.76
CA ILE A 64 -2.00 -9.99 -7.02
C ILE A 64 -1.43 -11.27 -7.65
N ALA A 65 -2.31 -12.18 -8.08
CA ALA A 65 -1.99 -13.46 -8.70
C ALA A 65 -2.31 -13.42 -10.20
#